data_AF-A0AA42PA37-F1
#
_entry.id   AF-A0AA42PA37-F1
#
_cell.length_a   1.000
_cell.length_b   1.000
_cell.length_c   1.000
_cell.angle_alpha   90.00
_cell.angle_beta   90.00
_cell.angle_gamma   90.00
#
_symmetry.space_group_name_H-M   'P 1'
#
loop_
_entity.id
_entity.type
_entity.pdbx_description
1 polymer ?
#
loop_
_entity_poly.entity_id
_entity_poly.type
_entity_poly.pdbx_seq_one_letter_code
_entity_poly.pdbx_strand_id
1 'polypeptide(L)'
;MGYTHYFEQMKPAEPVVWLAICEDFYKMAATALLSQPLPIQRDDNKGGPPIVDARYIIFNGIGNDGHETMVLQRDGKEFQCCKTARKPYDRVVTALLILADFHSPNTWLITSDGEPDDWQEGLELARTVRPECNLPSEILPFLPI
;
A
#
# COMPACT_ATOMS: atom_id res chain seq x y z
N MET A 1 -13.33 -16.65 2.75
CA MET A 1 -13.61 -15.53 1.81
C MET A 1 -12.77 -14.36 2.29
N GLY A 2 -11.86 -13.87 1.45
CA GLY A 2 -10.79 -12.94 1.86
C GLY A 2 -11.11 -11.50 1.48
N TYR A 3 -10.66 -10.56 2.30
CA TYR A 3 -10.59 -9.13 2.00
C TYR A 3 -9.36 -8.87 1.13
N THR A 4 -9.57 -8.33 -0.08
CA THR A 4 -8.58 -8.26 -1.16
C THR A 4 -8.49 -6.85 -1.72
N HIS A 5 -7.26 -6.40 -1.98
CA HIS A 5 -6.96 -5.18 -2.73
C HIS A 5 -6.36 -5.55 -4.08
N TYR A 6 -6.80 -4.86 -5.14
CA TYR A 6 -6.35 -5.06 -6.50
C TYR A 6 -5.66 -3.78 -6.99
N PHE A 7 -4.58 -3.91 -7.74
CA PHE A 7 -3.79 -2.78 -8.23
C PHE A 7 -3.17 -3.14 -9.58
N GLU A 8 -3.99 -3.10 -10.63
CA GLU A 8 -3.54 -3.38 -11.99
C GLU A 8 -2.61 -2.26 -12.47
N GLN A 9 -1.37 -2.60 -12.80
CA GLN A 9 -0.41 -1.63 -13.32
C GLN A 9 -0.71 -1.35 -14.79
N MET A 10 -1.10 -0.11 -15.09
CA MET A 10 -1.47 0.32 -16.45
C MET A 10 -0.26 0.71 -17.29
N LYS A 11 0.79 1.23 -16.61
CA LYS A 11 2.06 1.66 -17.17
C LYS A 11 3.17 1.56 -16.11
N PRO A 12 4.45 1.47 -16.50
CA PRO A 12 5.56 1.60 -15.56
C PRO A 12 5.54 2.95 -14.82
N ALA A 13 5.95 2.95 -13.56
CA ALA A 13 6.15 4.19 -12.82
C ALA A 13 7.48 4.82 -13.20
N GLU A 14 7.47 6.14 -13.45
CA GLU A 14 8.69 6.89 -13.74
C GLU A 14 9.69 6.78 -12.57
N PRO A 15 11.02 6.65 -12.82
CA PRO A 15 11.99 6.43 -11.75
C PRO A 15 11.96 7.47 -10.63
N VAL A 16 11.74 8.74 -10.97
CA VAL A 16 11.63 9.84 -9.99
C VAL A 16 10.37 9.73 -9.13
N VAL A 17 9.26 9.29 -9.73
CA VAL A 17 7.99 9.07 -9.05
C VAL A 17 8.10 7.86 -8.12
N TRP A 18 8.72 6.78 -8.59
CA TRP A 18 8.98 5.60 -7.76
C TRP A 18 9.86 5.91 -6.55
N LEU A 19 10.91 6.71 -6.75
CA LEU A 19 11.75 7.16 -5.65
C LEU A 19 10.94 7.94 -4.61
N ALA A 20 10.04 8.82 -5.04
CA ALA A 20 9.17 9.57 -4.13
C ALA A 20 8.23 8.66 -3.31
N ILE A 21 7.68 7.61 -3.94
CA ILE A 21 6.87 6.58 -3.25
C ILE A 21 7.72 5.86 -2.20
N CYS A 22 8.94 5.43 -2.56
CA CYS A 22 9.86 4.75 -1.64
C CYS A 22 10.25 5.64 -0.45
N GLU A 23 10.58 6.90 -0.70
CA GLU A 23 10.93 7.87 0.34
C GLU A 23 9.79 8.10 1.32
N ASP A 24 8.55 8.21 0.82
CA ASP A 24 7.39 8.39 1.67
C ASP A 24 7.04 7.14 2.46
N PHE A 25 7.19 5.96 1.88
CA PHE A 25 7.06 4.70 2.61
C PHE A 25 8.07 4.60 3.76
N TYR A 26 9.33 5.01 3.53
CA TYR A 26 10.35 5.07 4.59
C TYR A 26 10.02 6.10 5.66
N LYS A 27 9.61 7.32 5.27
CA LYS A 27 9.21 8.37 6.21
C LYS A 27 8.02 7.90 7.05
N MET A 28 7.06 7.21 6.44
CA MET A 28 5.87 6.68 7.11
C MET A 28 6.27 5.64 8.17
N ALA A 29 7.16 4.70 7.81
CA ALA A 29 7.71 3.74 8.76
C ALA A 29 8.47 4.42 9.90
N ALA A 30 9.29 5.43 9.61
CA ALA A 30 10.04 6.19 10.60
C ALA A 30 9.15 7.00 11.55
N THR A 31 8.10 7.65 11.02
CA THR A 31 7.11 8.39 11.82
C THR A 31 6.34 7.45 12.72
N ALA A 32 5.93 6.27 12.22
CA ALA A 32 5.23 5.28 13.02
C ALA A 32 6.07 4.82 14.23
N LEU A 33 7.38 4.65 14.09
CA LEU A 33 8.27 4.27 15.21
C LEU A 33 8.22 5.23 16.41
N LEU A 34 7.79 6.48 16.24
CA LEU A 34 7.61 7.43 17.35
C LEU A 34 6.43 7.06 18.26
N SER A 35 5.50 6.23 17.79
CA SER A 35 4.33 5.76 18.54
C SER A 35 4.31 4.23 18.66
N GLN A 36 4.32 3.53 17.53
CA GLN A 36 4.37 2.07 17.46
C GLN A 36 4.95 1.62 16.11
N PRO A 37 5.88 0.65 16.08
CA PRO A 37 6.37 0.07 14.83
C PRO A 37 5.23 -0.46 13.96
N LEU A 38 5.37 -0.31 12.63
CA LEU A 38 4.43 -0.90 11.69
C LEU A 38 4.44 -2.44 11.84
N PRO A 39 3.27 -3.11 11.79
CA PRO A 39 3.17 -4.56 12.00
C PRO A 39 3.56 -5.36 10.75
N ILE A 40 4.74 -5.07 10.19
CA ILE A 40 5.21 -5.64 8.92
C ILE A 40 6.58 -6.30 9.05
N GLN A 41 6.78 -7.35 8.25
CA GLN A 41 8.06 -8.01 7.98
C GLN A 41 8.23 -8.18 6.47
N ARG A 42 9.38 -8.70 6.02
CA ARG A 42 9.66 -8.89 4.59
C ARG A 42 8.66 -9.79 3.86
N ASP A 43 8.52 -11.03 4.30
CA ASP A 43 7.61 -12.01 3.70
C ASP A 43 7.21 -13.08 4.73
N ASP A 44 6.37 -14.05 4.34
CA ASP A 44 5.83 -15.10 5.20
C ASP A 44 6.88 -16.09 5.73
N ASN A 45 7.98 -16.29 4.98
CA ASN A 45 8.99 -17.31 5.25
C ASN A 45 10.31 -16.74 5.78
N LYS A 46 10.50 -15.42 5.63
CA LYS A 46 11.70 -14.69 6.02
C LYS A 46 11.26 -13.47 6.81
N GLY A 47 11.48 -13.54 8.12
CA GLY A 47 11.45 -12.35 8.97
C GLY A 47 12.48 -11.31 8.49
N GLY A 48 12.49 -10.15 9.15
CA GLY A 48 13.37 -9.04 8.82
C GLY A 48 12.63 -7.89 8.13
N PRO A 49 13.35 -6.82 7.76
CA PRO A 49 12.73 -5.58 7.30
C PRO A 49 12.13 -5.73 5.89
N PRO A 50 11.09 -4.95 5.56
CA PRO A 50 10.57 -4.80 4.21
C PRO A 50 11.68 -4.59 3.17
N ILE A 51 11.47 -5.09 1.96
CA ILE A 51 12.31 -4.69 0.81
C ILE A 51 11.72 -3.41 0.25
N VAL A 52 12.57 -2.40 0.10
CA VAL A 52 12.24 -1.15 -0.59
C VAL A 52 13.47 -0.82 -1.42
N ASP A 53 13.35 -0.94 -2.73
CA ASP A 53 14.45 -0.70 -3.66
C ASP A 53 13.99 -0.03 -4.96
N ALA A 54 14.88 0.08 -5.94
CA ALA A 54 14.61 0.74 -7.21
C ALA A 54 13.52 0.06 -8.07
N ARG A 55 13.05 -1.13 -7.69
CA ARG A 55 12.10 -1.95 -8.44
C ARG A 55 10.90 -2.41 -7.61
N TYR A 56 11.07 -2.68 -6.32
CA TYR A 56 10.04 -3.32 -5.50
C TYR A 56 9.86 -2.69 -4.12
N ILE A 57 8.62 -2.70 -3.65
CA ILE A 57 8.26 -2.60 -2.23
C ILE A 57 7.58 -3.91 -1.84
N ILE A 58 8.18 -4.65 -0.90
CA ILE A 58 7.74 -5.99 -0.48
C ILE A 58 7.65 -6.08 1.03
N PHE A 59 6.47 -6.47 1.52
CA PHE A 59 6.24 -6.77 2.94
C PHE A 59 5.03 -7.69 3.15
N ASN A 60 4.91 -8.26 4.35
CA ASN A 60 3.76 -9.01 4.83
C ASN A 60 3.54 -8.72 6.33
N GLY A 61 2.44 -9.17 6.92
CA GLY A 61 2.22 -9.12 8.36
C GLY A 61 3.14 -10.05 9.14
N ILE A 62 3.33 -9.75 10.42
CA ILE A 62 4.28 -10.47 11.28
C ILE A 62 3.71 -11.82 11.72
N GLY A 63 4.43 -12.91 11.42
CA GLY A 63 4.04 -14.26 11.85
C GLY A 63 2.61 -14.63 11.44
N ASN A 64 1.77 -14.97 12.43
CA ASN A 64 0.37 -15.34 12.20
C ASN A 64 -0.51 -14.16 11.73
N ASP A 65 -0.03 -12.92 11.83
CA ASP A 65 -0.70 -11.73 11.34
C ASP A 65 -0.41 -11.45 9.85
N GLY A 66 0.41 -12.25 9.17
CA GLY A 66 0.57 -12.24 7.71
C GLY A 66 -0.50 -13.04 6.98
N HIS A 67 -0.81 -12.70 5.72
CA HIS A 67 -1.74 -13.49 4.89
C HIS A 67 -1.22 -13.71 3.47
N GLU A 68 -1.09 -12.65 2.68
CA GLU A 68 -0.44 -12.63 1.37
C GLU A 68 0.61 -11.52 1.36
N THR A 69 1.76 -11.80 0.74
CA THR A 69 2.85 -10.82 0.66
C THR A 69 2.48 -9.71 -0.30
N MET A 70 2.46 -8.47 0.19
CA MET A 70 2.29 -7.28 -0.65
C MET A 70 3.54 -7.09 -1.50
N VAL A 71 3.35 -6.97 -2.82
CA VAL A 71 4.42 -6.70 -3.79
C VAL A 71 3.95 -5.58 -4.70
N LEU A 72 4.42 -4.36 -4.46
CA LEU A 72 4.28 -3.26 -5.43
C LEU A 72 5.55 -3.22 -6.29
N GLN A 73 5.39 -3.21 -7.61
CA GLN A 73 6.51 -3.15 -8.54
C GLN A 73 6.50 -1.87 -9.38
N ARG A 74 7.68 -1.34 -9.67
CA ARG A 74 7.86 -0.16 -10.52
C ARG A 74 7.62 -0.45 -11.99
N ASP A 75 8.21 -1.54 -12.46
CA ASP A 75 8.26 -1.92 -13.88
C ASP A 75 7.25 -3.03 -14.15
N GLY A 76 6.49 -2.91 -15.24
CA GLY A 76 5.57 -3.96 -15.67
C GLY A 76 4.26 -3.42 -16.22
N LYS A 77 3.39 -4.36 -16.59
CA LYS A 77 1.97 -4.12 -16.90
C LYS A 77 1.20 -5.40 -16.57
N GLU A 78 0.92 -5.58 -15.29
CA GLU A 78 0.36 -6.82 -14.77
C GLU A 78 -0.74 -6.52 -13.75
N PHE A 79 -1.74 -7.38 -13.75
CA PHE A 79 -2.71 -7.44 -12.66
C PHE A 79 -2.01 -7.98 -11.42
N GLN A 80 -2.17 -7.27 -10.30
CA GLN A 80 -1.67 -7.68 -9.00
C GLN A 80 -2.77 -7.52 -7.96
N CYS A 81 -2.74 -8.37 -6.94
CA CYS A 81 -3.63 -8.29 -5.80
C CYS A 81 -2.93 -8.71 -4.51
N CYS A 82 -3.48 -8.30 -3.38
CA CYS A 82 -3.02 -8.72 -2.06
C CYS A 82 -4.23 -8.97 -1.15
N LYS A 83 -4.40 -10.22 -0.73
CA LYS A 83 -5.38 -10.62 0.28
C LYS A 83 -4.78 -10.41 1.64
N THR A 84 -5.39 -9.53 2.43
CA THR A 84 -4.90 -9.25 3.79
C THR A 84 -5.78 -9.89 4.85
N ALA A 85 -7.01 -10.28 4.49
CA ALA A 85 -8.01 -10.80 5.42
C ALA A 85 -8.25 -9.87 6.64
N ARG A 86 -8.15 -8.54 6.44
CA ARG A 86 -8.26 -7.50 7.49
C ARG A 86 -7.27 -7.69 8.65
N LYS A 87 -6.14 -8.34 8.40
CA LYS A 87 -5.09 -8.49 9.40
C LYS A 87 -4.37 -7.17 9.66
N PRO A 88 -3.68 -7.00 10.81
CA PRO A 88 -3.13 -5.70 11.23
C PRO A 88 -2.22 -4.99 10.22
N TYR A 89 -1.55 -5.71 9.33
CA TYR A 89 -0.69 -5.11 8.30
C TYR A 89 -1.46 -4.50 7.12
N ASP A 90 -2.77 -4.74 7.03
CA ASP A 90 -3.62 -4.22 5.97
C ASP A 90 -3.57 -2.69 5.85
N ARG A 91 -3.54 -1.98 6.98
CA ARG A 91 -3.38 -0.52 7.00
C ARG A 91 -2.10 -0.04 6.31
N VAL A 92 -1.06 -0.87 6.25
CA VAL A 92 0.18 -0.55 5.55
C VAL A 92 0.05 -0.83 4.05
N VAL A 93 -0.72 -1.86 3.67
CA VAL A 93 -1.08 -2.15 2.27
C VAL A 93 -1.89 -0.99 1.68
N THR A 94 -2.97 -0.59 2.35
CA THR A 94 -3.83 0.50 1.89
C THR A 94 -3.09 1.84 1.88
N ALA A 95 -2.26 2.14 2.89
CA ALA A 95 -1.41 3.34 2.90
C ALA A 95 -0.43 3.37 1.71
N LEU A 96 0.23 2.26 1.39
CA LEU A 96 1.13 2.19 0.24
C LEU A 96 0.37 2.45 -1.08
N LEU A 97 -0.81 1.86 -1.25
CA LEU A 97 -1.62 2.06 -2.46
C LEU A 97 -2.10 3.52 -2.58
N ILE A 98 -2.47 4.16 -1.46
CA ILE A 98 -2.79 5.60 -1.43
C ILE A 98 -1.59 6.45 -1.84
N LEU A 99 -0.40 6.18 -1.32
CA LEU A 99 0.82 6.90 -1.70
C LEU A 99 1.16 6.69 -3.19
N ALA A 100 0.96 5.48 -3.70
CA ALA A 100 1.18 5.15 -5.10
C ALA A 100 0.24 5.95 -6.03
N ASP A 101 -1.06 6.02 -5.70
CA ASP A 101 -2.03 6.82 -6.44
C ASP A 101 -1.74 8.32 -6.36
N PHE A 102 -1.40 8.82 -5.17
CA PHE A 102 -1.05 10.23 -4.96
C PHE A 102 0.12 10.69 -5.82
N HIS A 103 1.21 9.91 -5.87
CA HIS A 103 2.40 10.25 -6.65
C HIS A 103 2.23 10.00 -8.14
N SER A 104 1.37 9.04 -8.52
CA SER A 104 1.23 8.60 -9.90
C SER A 104 -0.20 8.20 -10.24
N PRO A 105 -1.12 9.18 -10.31
CA PRO A 105 -2.49 8.90 -10.66
C PRO A 105 -2.54 8.25 -12.05
N ASN A 106 -3.38 7.22 -12.19
CA ASN A 106 -3.54 6.40 -13.41
C ASN A 106 -2.35 5.47 -13.74
N THR A 107 -1.37 5.29 -12.85
CA THR A 107 -0.33 4.28 -13.01
C THR A 107 -0.80 2.91 -12.55
N TRP A 108 -1.53 2.87 -11.44
CA TRP A 108 -2.23 1.68 -10.96
C TRP A 108 -3.73 1.95 -10.91
N LEU A 109 -4.52 1.04 -11.49
CA LEU A 109 -5.96 0.99 -11.25
C LEU A 109 -6.18 0.25 -9.94
N ILE A 110 -6.50 0.99 -8.88
CA ILE A 110 -6.63 0.45 -7.52
C ILE A 110 -8.10 0.23 -7.18
N THR A 111 -8.48 -0.99 -6.85
CA THR A 111 -9.83 -1.35 -6.39
C THR A 111 -9.77 -2.30 -5.19
N SER A 112 -10.90 -2.55 -4.54
CA SER A 112 -10.97 -3.40 -3.34
C SER A 112 -12.31 -4.14 -3.28
N ASP A 113 -12.32 -5.30 -2.63
CA ASP A 113 -13.57 -5.94 -2.17
C ASP A 113 -14.11 -5.28 -0.87
N GLY A 114 -13.45 -4.21 -0.42
CA GLY A 114 -13.74 -3.42 0.76
C GLY A 114 -14.55 -2.16 0.51
N GLU A 115 -14.99 -1.56 1.61
CA GLU A 115 -15.66 -0.26 1.62
C GLU A 115 -14.66 0.87 1.95
N PRO A 116 -14.99 2.15 1.64
CA PRO A 116 -14.12 3.29 1.97
C PRO A 116 -13.68 3.34 3.43
N ASP A 117 -14.57 2.96 4.36
CA ASP A 117 -14.27 2.93 5.81
C ASP A 117 -13.18 1.93 6.17
N ASP A 118 -13.06 0.82 5.43
CA ASP A 118 -11.97 -0.15 5.66
C ASP A 118 -10.59 0.47 5.32
N TRP A 119 -10.53 1.53 4.52
CA TRP A 119 -9.28 2.21 4.12
C TRP A 119 -8.86 3.36 5.03
N GLN A 120 -9.69 3.75 6.01
CA GLN A 120 -9.45 4.94 6.82
C GLN A 120 -8.14 4.88 7.60
N GLU A 121 -7.79 3.71 8.18
CA GLU A 121 -6.53 3.56 8.92
C GLU A 121 -5.29 3.72 8.01
N GLY A 122 -5.39 3.27 6.76
CA GLY A 122 -4.34 3.46 5.77
C GLY A 122 -4.23 4.91 5.31
N LEU A 123 -5.37 5.59 5.13
CA LEU A 123 -5.40 7.01 4.79
C LEU A 123 -4.77 7.88 5.88
N GLU A 124 -5.13 7.65 7.14
CA GLU A 124 -4.50 8.37 8.25
C GLU A 124 -3.00 8.11 8.32
N LEU A 125 -2.58 6.87 8.06
CA LEU A 125 -1.17 6.52 8.04
C LEU A 125 -0.42 7.22 6.88
N ALA A 126 -0.98 7.24 5.67
CA ALA A 126 -0.39 7.95 4.52
C ALA A 126 -0.32 9.48 4.78
N ARG A 127 -1.34 10.04 5.43
CA ARG A 127 -1.39 11.47 5.78
C ARG A 127 -0.33 11.91 6.77
N THR A 128 0.28 10.99 7.51
CA THR A 128 1.44 11.32 8.36
C THR A 128 2.65 11.84 7.59
N VAL A 129 2.75 11.52 6.28
CA VAL A 129 3.83 11.99 5.40
C VAL A 129 3.34 12.82 4.22
N ARG A 130 2.07 12.68 3.85
CA ARG A 130 1.41 13.45 2.78
C ARG A 130 -0.01 13.83 3.21
N PRO A 131 -0.18 14.94 3.96
CA PRO A 131 -1.49 15.38 4.44
C PRO A 131 -2.54 15.60 3.34
N GLU A 132 -2.07 15.88 2.12
CA GLU A 132 -2.87 16.14 0.92
C GLU A 132 -3.46 14.86 0.28
N CYS A 133 -3.04 13.67 0.72
CA CYS A 133 -3.52 12.40 0.17
C CYS A 133 -5.02 12.18 0.42
N ASN A 134 -5.67 11.53 -0.55
CA ASN A 134 -7.06 11.11 -0.51
C ASN A 134 -7.17 9.63 -0.91
N LEU A 135 -8.33 9.02 -0.71
CA LEU A 135 -8.59 7.68 -1.22
C LEU A 135 -8.54 7.69 -2.76
N PRO A 136 -8.04 6.60 -3.40
CA PRO A 136 -8.12 6.45 -4.84
C PRO A 136 -9.57 6.55 -5.34
N SER A 137 -9.78 7.03 -6.57
CA SER A 137 -11.11 7.34 -7.10
C SER A 137 -12.08 6.17 -7.02
N GLU A 138 -11.62 4.95 -7.31
CA GLU A 138 -12.45 3.73 -7.30
C GLU A 138 -12.75 3.21 -5.89
N ILE A 139 -12.13 3.78 -4.85
CA ILE A 139 -12.41 3.46 -3.45
C ILE A 139 -13.42 4.46 -2.85
N LEU A 140 -13.57 5.65 -3.45
CA LEU A 140 -14.56 6.63 -2.97
C LEU A 140 -15.98 6.11 -3.20
N PRO A 141 -16.92 6.40 -2.28
CA PRO A 141 -18.32 6.08 -2.53
C PRO A 141 -18.79 6.82 -3.79
N PHE A 142 -19.53 6.12 -4.65
CA PHE A 142 -20.23 6.76 -5.76
C PHE A 142 -21.10 7.88 -5.18
N LEU A 143 -20.73 9.14 -5.42
CA LEU A 143 -21.63 10.25 -5.16
C LEU A 143 -22.68 10.22 -6.28
N PRO A 144 -23.96 9.93 -5.99
CA PRO A 144 -24.99 10.05 -7.01
C PRO A 144 -25.06 11.53 -7.44
N ILE A 145 -24.94 11.74 -8.75
CA ILE A 145 -25.08 13.04 -9.43
C ILE A 145 -26.51 13.56 -9.33
#